data_AF-A0A0M0BPS4-F1
#
_entry.id   AF-A0A0M0BPS4-F1
#
_cell.length_a   1.000
_cell.length_b   1.000
_cell.length_c   1.000
_cell.angle_alpha   90.00
_cell.angle_beta   90.00
_cell.angle_gamma   90.00
#
_symmetry.space_group_name_H-M   'P 1'
#
loop_
_entity.id
_entity.type
_entity.pdbx_description
1 polymer ?
#
loop_
_entity_poly.entity_id
_entity_poly.type
_entity_poly.pdbx_seq_one_letter_code
_entity_poly.pdbx_strand_id
1 'polypeptide(L)'
;MKNPIMALQDAQNAHGYLSKATLQAIAKNLDLPLSKVYGIATFYHQFRLKPVGEYVIYVCKGTACHAKGKETFSQYLRELLGLREGETTTDDGLFTVEYARCFGCCSLAPVIMIADRRGFSSQIYGHLTPAKLRKILKDYKTEHLTIPQRVL
;
A
#
# COMPACT_ATOMS: atom_id res chain seq x y z
N MET A 1 -10.86 22.96 -16.09
CA MET A 1 -10.46 21.63 -16.59
C MET A 1 -10.80 20.62 -15.50
N LYS A 2 -11.85 19.81 -15.66
CA LYS A 2 -12.30 18.85 -14.65
C LYS A 2 -11.45 17.58 -14.75
N ASN A 3 -10.33 17.49 -14.02
CA ASN A 3 -9.48 16.30 -14.01
C ASN A 3 -9.85 15.38 -12.83
N PRO A 4 -10.66 14.31 -13.04
CA PRO A 4 -11.07 13.41 -11.97
C PRO A 4 -9.90 12.66 -11.34
N ILE A 5 -8.82 12.41 -12.07
CA ILE A 5 -7.65 11.68 -11.55
C ILE A 5 -6.92 12.53 -10.51
N MET A 6 -6.71 13.83 -10.79
CA MET A 6 -6.09 14.75 -9.83
C MET A 6 -6.93 14.88 -8.56
N ALA A 7 -8.25 15.07 -8.69
CA ALA A 7 -9.14 15.18 -7.53
C ALA A 7 -9.14 13.91 -6.66
N LEU A 8 -9.06 12.73 -7.27
CA LEU A 8 -8.93 11.46 -6.56
C LEU A 8 -7.56 11.32 -5.88
N GLN A 9 -6.48 11.78 -6.51
CA GLN A 9 -5.15 11.80 -5.90
C GLN A 9 -5.11 12.73 -4.70
N ASP A 10 -5.61 13.96 -4.82
CA ASP A 10 -5.64 14.93 -3.73
C ASP A 10 -6.46 14.40 -2.53
N ALA A 11 -7.63 13.83 -2.80
CA ALA A 11 -8.46 13.24 -1.76
C ALA A 11 -7.81 12.02 -1.09
N GLN A 12 -7.14 11.16 -1.86
CA GLN A 12 -6.39 10.03 -1.29
C GLN A 12 -5.18 10.51 -0.48
N ASN A 13 -4.51 11.58 -0.88
CA ASN A 13 -3.39 12.15 -0.14
C ASN A 13 -3.85 12.73 1.22
N ALA A 14 -5.04 13.34 1.24
CA ALA A 14 -5.63 13.89 2.46
C ALA A 14 -6.16 12.80 3.42
N HIS A 15 -6.78 11.75 2.90
CA HIS A 15 -7.51 10.75 3.71
C HIS A 15 -6.86 9.36 3.77
N GLY A 16 -5.82 9.09 2.99
CA GLY A 16 -5.13 7.79 2.86
C GLY A 16 -5.88 6.75 2.00
N TYR A 17 -7.20 6.89 1.86
CA TYR A 17 -8.06 6.05 1.02
C TYR A 17 -9.30 6.84 0.55
N LEU A 18 -10.00 6.29 -0.43
CA LEU A 18 -11.18 6.89 -1.06
C LEU A 18 -12.45 6.20 -0.58
N SER A 19 -13.12 6.83 0.38
CA SER A 19 -14.42 6.38 0.86
C SER A 19 -15.52 6.64 -0.18
N LYS A 20 -16.65 5.94 -0.07
CA LYS A 20 -17.83 6.18 -0.93
C LYS A 20 -18.32 7.63 -0.83
N ALA A 21 -18.29 8.22 0.37
CA ALA A 21 -18.67 9.62 0.58
C ALA A 21 -17.69 10.57 -0.13
N THR A 22 -16.39 10.27 -0.09
CA THR A 22 -15.35 11.04 -0.79
C THR A 22 -15.58 11.00 -2.32
N LEU A 23 -15.85 9.82 -2.88
CA LEU A 23 -16.15 9.69 -4.32
C LEU A 23 -17.42 10.43 -4.73
N GLN A 24 -18.46 10.42 -3.89
CA GLN A 24 -19.70 11.19 -4.11
C GLN A 24 -19.44 12.69 -4.09
N ALA A 25 -18.64 13.18 -3.14
CA ALA A 25 -18.26 14.59 -3.07
C ALA A 25 -17.47 15.02 -4.31
N ILE A 26 -16.51 14.22 -4.76
CA ILE A 26 -15.73 14.47 -5.98
C ILE A 26 -16.63 14.48 -7.22
N ALA A 27 -17.54 13.52 -7.34
CA ALA A 27 -18.50 13.45 -8.45
C ALA A 27 -19.39 14.70 -8.52
N LYS A 28 -19.87 15.18 -7.36
CA LYS A 28 -20.69 16.40 -7.27
C LYS A 28 -19.88 17.65 -7.62
N ASN A 29 -18.66 17.79 -7.09
CA ASN A 29 -17.80 18.96 -7.32
C ASN A 29 -17.33 19.06 -8.78
N LEU A 30 -17.05 17.92 -9.41
CA LEU A 30 -16.67 17.87 -10.82
C LEU A 30 -17.87 17.81 -11.75
N ASP A 31 -19.10 17.72 -11.23
CA ASP A 31 -20.32 17.58 -12.02
C ASP A 31 -20.14 16.46 -13.07
N LEU A 32 -19.83 15.27 -12.55
CA LEU A 32 -19.65 14.01 -13.27
C LEU A 32 -20.55 12.94 -12.65
N PRO A 33 -21.03 11.96 -13.42
CA PRO A 33 -21.77 10.84 -12.86
C PRO A 33 -20.87 10.01 -11.94
N LEU A 34 -21.42 9.57 -10.80
CA LEU A 34 -20.71 8.77 -9.81
C LEU A 34 -20.11 7.49 -10.44
N SER A 35 -20.81 6.88 -11.40
CA SER A 35 -20.34 5.69 -12.12
C SER A 35 -19.00 5.93 -12.84
N LYS A 36 -18.78 7.12 -13.39
CA LYS A 36 -17.53 7.47 -14.07
C LYS A 36 -16.38 7.64 -13.09
N VAL A 37 -16.64 8.32 -11.97
CA VAL A 37 -15.64 8.49 -10.89
C VAL A 37 -15.28 7.14 -10.27
N TYR A 38 -16.29 6.32 -9.99
CA TYR A 38 -16.11 4.96 -9.46
C TYR A 38 -15.34 4.08 -10.45
N GLY A 39 -15.68 4.12 -11.73
CA GLY A 39 -14.98 3.41 -12.80
C GLY A 39 -13.49 3.74 -12.83
N ILE A 40 -13.14 5.03 -12.75
CA ILE A 40 -11.73 5.48 -12.67
C ILE A 40 -11.07 4.97 -11.39
N ALA A 41 -11.72 5.11 -10.24
CA ALA A 41 -11.18 4.68 -8.95
C ALA A 41 -10.95 3.17 -8.89
N THR A 42 -11.77 2.35 -9.54
CA THR A 42 -11.58 0.90 -9.64
C THR A 42 -10.61 0.48 -10.73
N PHE A 43 -10.43 1.30 -11.78
CA PHE A 43 -9.60 0.96 -12.92
C PHE A 43 -8.10 1.09 -12.61
N TYR A 44 -7.70 2.14 -11.89
CA TYR A 44 -6.30 2.34 -11.54
C TYR A 44 -5.97 1.73 -10.17
N HIS A 45 -5.05 0.77 -10.17
CA HIS A 45 -4.55 0.09 -8.96
C HIS A 45 -3.95 1.05 -7.90
N GLN A 46 -3.57 2.27 -8.29
CA GLN A 46 -3.04 3.27 -7.35
C GLN A 46 -4.11 3.76 -6.35
N PHE A 47 -5.38 3.66 -6.72
CA PHE A 47 -6.49 4.16 -5.91
C PHE A 47 -6.97 3.09 -4.94
N ARG A 48 -7.03 3.48 -3.66
CA ARG A 48 -7.36 2.61 -2.54
C ARG A 48 -8.78 2.90 -2.11
N LEU A 49 -9.67 1.92 -2.23
CA LEU A 49 -11.08 2.02 -1.83
C LEU A 49 -11.33 1.52 -0.40
N LYS A 50 -10.32 0.91 0.21
CA LYS A 50 -10.35 0.36 1.56
C LYS A 50 -9.33 1.07 2.44
N PRO A 51 -9.58 1.18 3.75
CA PRO A 51 -8.59 1.68 4.67
C PRO A 51 -7.35 0.78 4.64
N VAL A 52 -6.19 1.42 4.64
CA VAL A 52 -4.88 0.77 4.73
C VAL A 52 -4.16 1.28 5.97
N GLY A 53 -3.23 0.50 6.47
CA GLY A 53 -2.35 0.92 7.54
C GLY A 53 -1.38 2.01 7.09
N GLU A 54 -0.66 2.57 8.05
CA GLU A 54 0.31 3.66 7.84
C GLU A 54 1.37 3.31 6.79
N TYR A 55 1.81 2.04 6.74
CA TYR A 55 2.75 1.53 5.75
C TYR A 55 2.14 0.40 4.92
N VAL A 56 2.23 0.52 3.59
CA VAL A 56 1.80 -0.51 2.66
C VAL A 56 3.02 -1.23 2.09
N ILE A 57 3.12 -2.52 2.39
CA ILE A 57 4.14 -3.44 1.91
C ILE A 57 3.65 -4.11 0.64
N TYR A 58 4.25 -3.74 -0.49
CA TYR A 58 4.01 -4.34 -1.79
C TYR A 58 5.00 -5.48 -2.05
N VAL A 59 4.48 -6.70 -2.16
CA VAL A 59 5.28 -7.89 -2.49
C VAL A 59 5.26 -8.13 -4.01
N CYS A 60 6.44 -8.18 -4.62
CA CYS A 60 6.59 -8.40 -6.06
C CYS A 60 6.06 -9.79 -6.48
N LYS A 61 5.13 -9.84 -7.46
CA LYS A 61 4.68 -11.09 -8.11
C LYS A 61 5.43 -11.43 -9.41
N GLY A 62 6.59 -10.84 -9.66
CA GLY A 62 7.39 -11.16 -10.85
C GLY A 62 7.90 -12.60 -10.87
N THR A 63 8.12 -13.16 -12.06
CA THR A 63 8.60 -14.54 -12.26
C THR A 63 9.90 -14.83 -11.53
N ALA A 64 10.86 -13.90 -11.58
CA ALA A 64 12.13 -14.02 -10.85
C ALA A 64 11.95 -14.08 -9.33
N CYS A 65 10.98 -13.35 -8.78
CA CYS A 65 10.65 -13.44 -7.34
C CYS A 65 9.95 -14.75 -7.02
N HIS A 66 9.03 -15.22 -7.87
CA HIS A 66 8.37 -16.51 -7.71
C HIS A 66 9.38 -17.67 -7.70
N ALA A 67 10.31 -17.72 -8.67
CA ALA A 67 11.35 -18.74 -8.76
C ALA A 67 12.30 -18.76 -7.54
N LYS A 68 12.46 -17.64 -6.84
CA LYS A 68 13.27 -17.54 -5.61
C LYS A 68 12.49 -17.78 -4.31
N GLY A 69 11.30 -18.39 -4.37
CA GLY A 69 10.55 -18.79 -3.17
C GLY A 69 9.73 -17.66 -2.54
N LYS A 70 9.19 -16.75 -3.35
CA LYS A 70 8.36 -15.63 -2.87
C LYS A 70 7.09 -16.06 -2.15
N GLU A 71 6.55 -17.26 -2.41
CA GLU A 71 5.40 -17.80 -1.65
C GLU A 71 5.77 -18.03 -0.18
N THR A 72 6.86 -18.73 0.08
CA THR A 72 7.40 -18.93 1.42
C THR A 72 7.74 -17.61 2.10
N PHE A 73 8.32 -16.66 1.36
CA PHE A 73 8.62 -15.33 1.88
C PHE A 73 7.37 -14.54 2.26
N SER A 74 6.34 -14.58 1.41
CA SER A 74 5.09 -13.84 1.64
C SER A 74 4.28 -14.43 2.78
N GLN A 75 4.29 -15.76 2.93
CA GLN A 75 3.69 -16.43 4.07
C GLN A 75 4.39 -16.02 5.37
N TYR A 76 5.72 -16.10 5.39
CA TYR A 76 6.52 -15.69 6.53
C TYR A 76 6.31 -14.21 6.92
N LEU A 77 6.17 -13.31 5.93
CA LEU A 77 5.82 -11.91 6.17
C LEU A 77 4.46 -11.77 6.87
N ARG A 78 3.45 -12.51 6.42
CA ARG A 78 2.10 -12.48 7.03
C ARG A 78 2.12 -13.02 8.45
N GLU A 79 2.83 -14.12 8.69
CA GLU A 79 3.02 -14.72 10.02
C GLU A 79 3.72 -13.75 10.97
N LEU A 80 4.79 -13.09 10.53
CA LEU A 80 5.50 -12.07 11.33
C LEU A 80 4.61 -10.89 11.73
N LEU A 81 3.66 -10.53 10.86
CA LEU A 81 2.73 -9.43 11.09
C LEU A 81 1.46 -9.87 11.82
N GLY A 82 1.28 -11.17 12.06
CA GLY A 82 0.08 -11.72 12.69
C GLY A 82 -1.19 -11.64 11.84
N LEU A 83 -1.06 -11.50 10.52
CA LEU A 83 -2.20 -11.37 9.60
C LEU A 83 -2.90 -12.73 9.40
N ARG A 84 -4.22 -12.79 9.61
CA ARG A 84 -5.01 -14.01 9.35
C ARG A 84 -5.24 -14.20 7.85
N GLU A 85 -5.77 -15.36 7.47
CA GLU A 85 -6.16 -15.59 6.06
C GLU A 85 -7.23 -14.59 5.61
N GLY A 86 -7.03 -13.98 4.45
CA GLY A 86 -7.94 -12.96 3.90
C GLY A 86 -7.73 -11.54 4.44
N GLU A 87 -7.02 -11.37 5.55
CA GLU A 87 -6.66 -10.04 6.07
C GLU A 87 -5.44 -9.48 5.34
N THR A 88 -5.47 -8.17 5.11
CA THR A 88 -4.38 -7.44 4.47
C THR A 88 -3.75 -6.42 5.40
N THR A 89 -4.48 -5.91 6.39
CA THR A 89 -4.03 -4.87 7.32
C THR A 89 -3.93 -5.44 8.73
N THR A 90 -2.88 -5.09 9.45
CA THR A 90 -2.62 -5.55 10.82
C THR A 90 -3.58 -4.89 11.81
N ASP A 91 -3.86 -5.56 12.94
CA ASP A 91 -4.79 -5.08 13.98
C ASP A 91 -4.38 -3.73 14.60
N ASP A 92 -3.08 -3.45 14.64
CA ASP A 92 -2.49 -2.18 15.08
C ASP A 92 -2.61 -1.06 14.02
N GLY A 93 -3.11 -1.36 12.82
CA GLY A 93 -3.27 -0.38 11.74
C GLY A 93 -1.94 0.13 11.17
N LEU A 94 -0.81 -0.52 11.47
CA LEU A 94 0.51 -0.07 11.03
C LEU A 94 0.87 -0.56 9.64
N PHE A 95 0.60 -1.83 9.33
CA PHE A 95 1.05 -2.45 8.09
C PHE A 95 -0.11 -2.99 7.28
N THR A 96 -0.08 -2.75 5.97
CA THR A 96 -0.92 -3.44 4.99
C THR A 96 -0.04 -4.20 4.01
N VAL A 97 -0.31 -5.49 3.80
CA VAL A 97 0.38 -6.32 2.81
C VAL A 97 -0.45 -6.42 1.55
N GLU A 98 0.11 -5.94 0.45
CA GLU A 98 -0.49 -5.97 -0.89
C GLU A 98 0.46 -6.66 -1.87
N TYR A 99 -0.11 -7.16 -2.96
CA TYR A 99 0.67 -7.77 -4.03
C TYR A 99 0.77 -6.84 -5.21
N ALA A 100 1.99 -6.47 -5.59
CA ALA A 100 2.22 -5.68 -6.78
C ALA A 100 2.69 -6.55 -7.95
N ARG A 101 2.51 -6.02 -9.16
CA ARG A 101 3.15 -6.53 -10.37
C ARG A 101 4.67 -6.36 -10.29
N CYS A 102 5.38 -6.86 -11.30
CA CYS A 102 6.84 -6.79 -11.35
C CYS A 102 7.33 -5.34 -11.27
N PHE A 103 8.29 -5.07 -10.37
CA PHE A 103 8.96 -3.77 -10.24
C PHE A 103 10.11 -3.56 -11.23
N GLY A 104 10.46 -4.59 -12.02
CA GLY A 104 11.63 -4.56 -12.92
C GLY A 104 12.97 -4.81 -12.22
N CYS A 105 13.01 -4.95 -10.89
CA CYS A 105 14.23 -5.18 -10.11
C CYS A 105 14.59 -6.67 -9.96
N CYS A 106 14.55 -7.45 -11.04
CA CYS A 106 14.71 -8.91 -10.98
C CYS A 106 16.05 -9.37 -10.39
N SER A 107 17.13 -8.60 -10.60
CA SER A 107 18.47 -8.89 -10.04
C SER A 107 18.49 -8.90 -8.51
N LEU A 108 17.56 -8.17 -7.89
CA LEU A 108 17.46 -8.01 -6.44
C LEU A 108 16.44 -8.99 -5.80
N ALA A 109 15.91 -9.94 -6.56
CA ALA A 109 14.91 -10.89 -6.07
C ALA A 109 15.41 -11.69 -4.85
N PRO A 110 14.57 -11.91 -3.82
CA PRO A 110 13.19 -11.41 -3.64
C PRO A 110 13.12 -9.91 -3.23
N VAL A 111 12.12 -9.20 -3.77
CA VAL A 111 11.94 -7.74 -3.61
C VAL A 111 10.57 -7.39 -2.99
N ILE A 112 10.58 -6.42 -2.06
CA ILE A 112 9.39 -5.72 -1.57
C ILE A 112 9.58 -4.21 -1.73
N MET A 113 8.47 -3.48 -1.75
CA MET A 113 8.45 -2.03 -1.62
C MET A 113 7.58 -1.65 -0.43
N ILE A 114 8.08 -0.81 0.47
CA ILE A 114 7.30 -0.27 1.57
C ILE A 114 7.00 1.18 1.22
N ALA A 115 5.73 1.54 1.17
CA ALA A 115 5.26 2.88 0.88
C ALA A 115 4.40 3.41 2.03
N ASP A 116 4.51 4.71 2.32
CA ASP A 116 3.59 5.37 3.25
C ASP A 116 2.14 5.36 2.71
N ARG A 117 1.16 5.45 3.60
CA ARG A 117 -0.27 5.48 3.24
C ARG A 117 -0.62 6.62 2.27
N ARG A 118 0.11 7.74 2.33
CA ARG A 118 -0.08 8.92 1.46
C ARG A 118 0.73 8.83 0.17
N GLY A 119 1.61 7.84 0.01
CA GLY A 119 2.38 7.61 -1.22
C GLY A 119 3.53 8.60 -1.48
N PHE A 120 3.89 9.46 -0.52
CA PHE A 120 5.02 10.40 -0.67
C PHE A 120 6.40 9.76 -0.51
N SER A 121 6.49 8.71 0.31
CA SER A 121 7.72 7.97 0.56
C SER A 121 7.53 6.51 0.19
N SER A 122 8.40 5.99 -0.67
CA SER A 122 8.46 4.56 -0.99
C SER A 122 9.91 4.10 -1.06
N GLN A 123 10.23 3.01 -0.39
CA GLN A 123 11.55 2.40 -0.40
C GLN A 123 11.48 0.96 -0.91
N ILE A 124 12.38 0.63 -1.85
CA ILE A 124 12.50 -0.72 -2.41
C ILE A 124 13.58 -1.48 -1.65
N TYR A 125 13.25 -2.67 -1.17
CA TYR A 125 14.17 -3.55 -0.47
C TYR A 125 14.36 -4.84 -1.27
N GLY A 126 15.63 -5.13 -1.60
CA GLY A 126 16.05 -6.33 -2.31
C GLY A 126 16.88 -7.29 -1.45
N HIS A 127 17.15 -8.47 -2.03
CA HIS A 127 17.88 -9.58 -1.40
C HIS A 127 17.36 -9.88 0.00
N LEU A 128 16.04 -10.00 0.11
CA LEU A 128 15.39 -10.12 1.40
C LEU A 128 15.64 -11.50 2.00
N THR A 129 16.06 -11.48 3.25
CA THR A 129 16.14 -12.66 4.12
C THR A 129 15.18 -12.47 5.30
N PRO A 130 14.76 -13.56 5.97
CA PRO A 130 13.91 -13.48 7.16
C PRO A 130 14.47 -12.55 8.26
N ALA A 131 15.79 -12.53 8.43
CA ALA A 131 16.47 -11.65 9.39
C ALA A 131 16.41 -10.17 8.97
N LYS A 132 16.68 -9.89 7.69
CA LYS A 132 16.62 -8.52 7.14
C LYS A 132 15.20 -7.96 7.21
N LEU A 133 14.19 -8.77 6.92
CA LEU A 133 12.80 -8.38 7.01
C LEU A 133 12.40 -7.98 8.44
N ARG A 134 12.77 -8.80 9.45
CA ARG A 134 12.50 -8.47 10.87
C ARG A 134 13.14 -7.15 11.27
N LYS A 135 14.36 -6.88 10.81
CA LYS A 135 15.04 -5.61 11.06
C LYS A 135 14.27 -4.45 10.45
N ILE A 136 13.94 -4.54 9.15
CA ILE A 136 13.18 -3.50 8.43
C ILE A 136 11.86 -3.20 9.16
N LEU A 137 11.06 -4.23 9.48
CA LEU A 137 9.78 -4.04 10.16
C LEU A 137 9.94 -3.40 11.54
N LYS A 138 10.99 -3.74 12.28
CA LYS A 138 11.30 -3.12 13.58
C LYS A 138 11.70 -1.64 13.43
N ASP A 139 12.48 -1.31 12.41
CA ASP A 139 12.90 0.05 12.13
C ASP A 139 11.66 0.92 11.83
N TYR A 140 10.75 0.46 10.97
CA TYR A 140 9.48 1.17 10.70
C TYR A 140 8.56 1.27 11.91
N LYS A 141 8.46 0.23 12.76
CA LYS A 141 7.71 0.31 14.02
C LYS A 141 8.32 1.36 14.96
N THR A 142 9.64 1.46 15.01
CA THR A 142 10.35 2.42 15.88
C THR A 142 10.21 3.84 15.35
N GLU A 143 10.37 4.05 14.04
CA GLU A 143 10.15 5.34 13.38
C GLU A 143 8.73 5.84 13.63
N HIS A 144 7.73 4.96 13.52
CA HIS A 144 6.34 5.31 13.80
C HIS A 144 6.10 5.70 15.27
N LEU A 145 6.74 5.02 16.22
CA LEU A 145 6.69 5.38 17.64
C LEU A 145 7.39 6.72 17.95
N THR A 146 8.37 7.12 17.13
CA THR A 146 9.11 8.39 17.31
C THR A 146 8.47 9.60 16.62
N ILE A 147 7.40 9.42 15.85
CA ILE A 147 6.61 10.52 15.31
C ILE A 147 5.40 10.68 16.24
N PRO A 148 5.50 11.44 17.34
CA PRO A 148 4.31 11.78 18.11
C PRO A 148 3.30 12.43 17.17
N GLN A 149 2.05 11.99 17.29
CA GLN A 149 0.86 12.58 16.70
C GLN A 149 1.03 14.07 16.42
N ARG A 150 1.32 14.44 15.17
CA ARG A 150 1.08 15.80 14.68
C ARG A 150 -0.41 15.91 14.40
N VAL A 151 -1.19 15.82 15.48
CA VAL A 151 -2.60 16.15 15.55
C VAL A 151 -2.66 17.58 16.10
N LEU A 152 -3.15 18.47 15.22
CA LEU A 152 -3.50 19.88 15.43
C LEU A 152 -2.33 20.88 15.47
#